data_AF-A0A2D6FIT8-F1
#
_entry.id   AF-A0A2D6FIT8-F1
#
_cell.length_a   1.000
_cell.length_b   1.000
_cell.length_c   1.000
_cell.angle_alpha   90.00
_cell.angle_beta   90.00
_cell.angle_gamma   90.00
#
_symmetry.space_group_name_H-M   'P 1'
#
loop_
_entity.id
_entity.type
_entity.pdbx_description
1 polymer ?
#
loop_
_entity_poly.entity_id
_entity_poly.type
_entity_poly.pdbx_seq_one_letter_code
_entity_poly.pdbx_strand_id
1 'polypeptide(L)'
;MTSWFELRADYRKVAAFSYDVGGTSYNEAKESVYDLLEKTHLDLYRDRVMQIVEVWRVQTRNEKGEPSFTLNGLKEKVVHEEWPTVPDLIPRVTIEVEPR
;
A
#
# COMPACT_ATOMS: atom_id res chain seq x y z
N MET A 1 17.54 8.25 9.61
CA MET A 1 16.50 8.96 8.82
C MET A 1 15.23 8.16 9.00
N THR A 2 14.08 8.78 9.20
CA THR A 2 12.82 8.02 9.33
C THR A 2 12.36 7.55 7.97
N SER A 3 12.29 6.24 7.80
CA SER A 3 11.60 5.58 6.69
C SER A 3 10.39 4.85 7.27
N TRP A 4 9.36 4.59 6.47
CA TRP A 4 8.12 3.99 6.96
C TRP A 4 7.38 3.21 5.90
N PHE A 5 6.51 2.31 6.33
CA PHE A 5 5.47 1.72 5.50
C PHE A 5 4.17 2.48 5.67
N GLU A 6 3.43 2.69 4.58
CA GLU A 6 2.07 3.21 4.58
C GLU A 6 1.09 2.15 4.13
N LEU A 7 -0.01 2.01 4.85
CA LEU A 7 -1.20 1.35 4.34
C LEU A 7 -2.07 2.42 3.66
N ARG A 8 -2.46 2.19 2.41
CA ARG A 8 -3.32 3.09 1.63
C ARG A 8 -4.59 2.37 1.18
N ALA A 9 -5.72 3.06 1.20
CA ALA A 9 -6.98 2.62 0.62
C ALA A 9 -7.40 3.65 -0.43
N ASP A 10 -7.65 3.21 -1.68
CA ASP A 10 -7.87 4.09 -2.84
C ASP A 10 -6.80 5.20 -2.94
N TYR A 11 -5.53 4.82 -2.80
CA TYR A 11 -4.37 5.71 -2.83
C TYR A 11 -4.33 6.76 -1.70
N ARG A 12 -5.23 6.70 -0.71
CA ARG A 12 -5.22 7.57 0.47
C ARG A 12 -4.61 6.87 1.66
N LYS A 13 -3.70 7.55 2.35
CA LYS A 13 -3.05 7.05 3.57
C LYS A 13 -4.07 6.76 4.68
N VAL A 14 -4.03 5.53 5.19
CA VAL A 14 -4.84 5.03 6.31
C VAL A 14 -4.00 4.96 7.57
N ALA A 15 -2.80 4.39 7.48
CA ALA A 15 -1.88 4.21 8.58
C ALA A 15 -0.42 4.27 8.13
N ALA A 16 0.51 4.47 9.06
CA ALA A 16 1.93 4.36 8.79
C ALA A 16 2.72 3.80 9.97
N PHE A 17 3.77 3.03 9.65
CA PHE A 17 4.67 2.38 10.60
C PHE A 17 6.11 2.74 10.27
N SER A 18 6.75 3.52 11.14
CA SER A 18 8.14 3.93 10.96
C SER A 18 9.12 2.85 11.42
N TYR A 19 10.25 2.76 10.73
CA TYR A 19 11.43 2.00 11.14
C TYR A 19 12.65 2.93 11.20
N ASP A 20 13.77 2.42 11.71
CA ASP A 20 15.06 3.12 11.93
C ASP A 20 15.05 4.23 13.00
N VAL A 21 13.88 4.72 13.40
CA VAL A 21 13.71 5.73 14.45
C VAL A 21 12.85 5.13 15.56
N GLY A 22 13.46 4.89 16.72
CA GLY A 22 12.79 4.33 17.89
C GLY A 22 13.03 2.84 18.15
N GLY A 23 13.97 2.20 17.44
CA GLY A 23 14.37 0.80 17.68
C GLY A 23 13.56 -0.25 16.93
N THR A 24 12.46 0.15 16.27
CA THR A 24 11.70 -0.72 15.36
C THR A 24 12.51 -1.00 14.10
N SER A 25 12.72 -2.28 13.83
CA SER A 25 13.39 -2.77 12.63
C SER A 25 12.48 -2.67 11.40
N TYR A 26 13.11 -2.72 10.22
CA TYR A 26 12.40 -2.80 8.94
C TYR A 26 11.37 -3.94 8.91
N ASN A 27 11.75 -5.13 9.40
CA ASN A 27 10.87 -6.30 9.38
C ASN A 27 9.68 -6.13 10.31
N GLU A 28 9.87 -5.59 11.52
CA GLU A 28 8.76 -5.34 12.46
C GLU A 28 7.76 -4.32 11.91
N ALA A 29 8.24 -3.24 11.28
CA ALA A 29 7.37 -2.26 10.65
C ALA A 29 6.62 -2.86 9.44
N LYS A 30 7.29 -3.73 8.68
CA LYS A 30 6.68 -4.47 7.56
C LYS A 30 5.60 -5.42 8.08
N GLU A 31 5.91 -6.28 9.04
CA GLU A 31 4.94 -7.20 9.64
C GLU A 31 3.74 -6.45 10.19
N SER A 32 3.96 -5.33 10.90
CA SER A 32 2.88 -4.50 11.46
C SER A 32 1.91 -3.97 10.39
N VAL A 33 2.41 -3.56 9.22
CA VAL A 33 1.54 -3.05 8.14
C VAL A 33 0.79 -4.17 7.42
N TYR A 34 1.39 -5.36 7.28
CA TYR A 34 0.70 -6.54 6.75
C TYR A 34 -0.37 -7.06 7.72
N ASP A 35 -0.07 -7.13 9.01
CA ASP A 35 -1.05 -7.46 10.06
C ASP A 35 -2.25 -6.51 10.04
N LEU A 36 -2.00 -5.22 9.81
CA LEU A 36 -3.08 -4.24 9.68
C LEU A 36 -3.87 -4.44 8.40
N LEU A 37 -3.22 -4.70 7.27
CA LEU A 37 -3.87 -5.01 5.99
C LEU A 37 -4.84 -6.19 6.15
N GLU A 38 -4.40 -7.31 6.72
CA GLU A 38 -5.26 -8.49 6.95
C GLU A 38 -6.49 -8.17 7.80
N LYS A 39 -6.32 -7.37 8.87
CA LYS A 39 -7.42 -6.95 9.75
C LYS A 39 -8.36 -5.94 9.09
N THR A 40 -7.85 -5.05 8.24
CA THR A 40 -8.65 -3.99 7.60
C THR A 40 -9.34 -4.44 6.32
N HIS A 41 -8.78 -5.41 5.61
CA HIS A 41 -9.35 -5.99 4.39
C HIS A 41 -10.72 -6.66 4.65
N LEU A 42 -10.92 -7.25 5.84
CA LEU A 42 -12.14 -8.03 6.12
C LEU A 42 -13.39 -7.17 6.39
N ASP A 43 -13.23 -5.96 6.93
CA ASP A 43 -14.34 -5.18 7.48
C ASP A 43 -14.58 -3.80 6.84
N LEU A 44 -13.54 -3.00 6.59
CA LEU A 44 -13.70 -1.56 6.26
C LEU A 44 -13.41 -1.18 4.80
N TYR A 45 -12.65 -2.01 4.08
CA TYR A 45 -12.13 -1.66 2.76
C TYR A 45 -12.29 -2.76 1.71
N ARG A 46 -13.28 -3.66 1.89
CA ARG A 46 -13.55 -4.79 0.99
C ARG A 46 -13.75 -4.38 -0.48
N ASP A 47 -14.27 -3.19 -0.71
CA ASP A 47 -14.60 -2.62 -2.01
C ASP A 47 -13.53 -1.65 -2.54
N ARG A 48 -12.38 -1.54 -1.87
CA ARG A 48 -11.33 -0.56 -2.20
C ARG A 48 -10.04 -1.24 -2.62
N VAL A 49 -9.23 -0.49 -3.36
CA VAL A 49 -7.85 -0.91 -3.66
C VAL A 49 -6.99 -0.67 -2.42
N MET A 50 -6.39 -1.73 -1.89
CA MET A 50 -5.50 -1.66 -0.73
C MET A 50 -4.06 -1.73 -1.19
N GLN A 51 -3.19 -0.84 -0.69
CA GLN A 51 -1.77 -0.83 -1.03
C GLN A 51 -0.91 -0.73 0.22
N ILE A 52 0.24 -1.41 0.19
CA ILE A 52 1.34 -1.13 1.09
C ILE A 52 2.43 -0.41 0.30
N VAL A 53 2.83 0.76 0.78
CA VAL A 53 3.84 1.61 0.15
C VAL A 53 5.00 1.82 1.10
N GLU A 54 6.21 1.44 0.71
CA GLU A 54 7.44 1.79 1.42
C GLU A 54 7.85 3.21 1.03
N VAL A 55 8.11 4.07 2.02
CA VAL A 55 8.51 5.47 1.83
C VAL A 55 9.83 5.73 2.55
N TRP A 56 10.82 6.25 1.83
CA TRP A 56 12.14 6.54 2.40
C TRP A 56 12.70 7.88 1.90
N ARG A 57 13.56 8.49 2.71
CA ARG A 57 14.27 9.72 2.33
C ARG A 57 15.40 9.44 1.36
N VAL A 58 15.53 10.28 0.33
CA VAL A 58 16.69 10.23 -0.58
C VAL A 58 17.51 11.49 -0.43
N GLN A 59 18.75 11.31 0.03
CA GLN A 59 19.76 12.34 0.00
C GLN A 59 20.33 12.41 -1.41
N THR A 60 20.04 13.49 -2.12
CA THR A 60 20.72 13.87 -3.36
C THR A 60 21.91 14.78 -3.05
N ARG A 61 22.73 15.11 -4.05
CA ARG A 61 23.75 16.16 -3.94
C ARG A 61 23.40 17.30 -4.88
N ASN A 62 23.59 18.55 -4.44
CA ASN A 62 23.44 19.72 -5.32
C ASN A 62 24.64 19.86 -6.28
N GLU A 63 24.62 20.89 -7.13
CA GLU A 63 25.69 21.20 -8.08
C GLU A 63 27.07 21.45 -7.43
N LYS A 64 27.09 21.75 -6.12
CA LYS A 64 28.31 21.94 -5.32
C LYS A 64 28.76 20.66 -4.60
N GLY A 65 28.06 19.54 -4.81
CA GLY A 65 28.34 18.26 -4.16
C GLY A 65 27.85 18.16 -2.71
N GLU A 66 27.14 19.17 -2.20
CA GLU A 66 26.58 19.22 -0.85
C GLU A 66 25.28 18.41 -0.79
N PRO A 67 24.93 17.82 0.36
CA PRO A 67 23.62 17.19 0.54
C PRO A 67 22.45 18.11 0.17
N SER A 68 21.62 17.67 -0.76
CA SER A 68 20.32 18.26 -1.09
C SER A 68 19.26 17.19 -0.94
N PHE A 69 18.08 17.55 -0.46
CA PHE A 69 16.91 16.68 -0.59
C PHE A 69 16.18 17.11 -1.87
N THR A 70 15.54 16.18 -2.59
CA THR A 70 14.62 16.57 -3.70
C THR A 70 13.52 17.49 -3.15
N LEU A 71 12.74 18.17 -4.02
CA LEU A 71 11.72 19.15 -3.59
C LEU A 71 10.80 18.63 -2.46
N ASN A 72 10.56 17.31 -2.41
CA ASN A 72 9.86 16.63 -1.31
C ASN A 72 10.72 15.63 -0.51
N GLY A 73 11.97 15.39 -0.90
CA GLY A 73 12.98 14.59 -0.16
C GLY A 73 12.68 13.09 -0.02
N LEU A 74 11.63 12.58 -0.67
CA LEU A 74 11.11 11.21 -0.48
C LEU A 74 11.09 10.41 -1.79
N LYS A 75 11.25 9.10 -1.66
CA LYS A 75 10.91 8.09 -2.67
C LYS A 75 9.87 7.14 -2.09
N GLU A 76 9.05 6.59 -2.98
CA GLU A 76 8.03 5.62 -2.64
C GLU A 76 8.16 4.38 -3.53
N LYS A 77 7.79 3.21 -3.00
CA LYS A 77 7.64 1.96 -3.75
C LYS A 77 6.40 1.23 -3.26
N VAL A 78 5.50 0.90 -4.17
CA VAL A 78 4.41 -0.05 -3.89
C VAL A 78 5.04 -1.42 -3.69
N VAL A 79 4.92 -1.97 -2.48
CA VAL A 79 5.43 -3.31 -2.14
C VAL A 79 4.33 -4.36 -2.15
N HIS A 80 3.07 -3.94 -2.07
CA HIS A 80 1.90 -4.79 -2.14
C HIS A 80 0.69 -4.02 -2.68
N GLU A 81 -0.15 -4.69 -3.46
CA GLU A 81 -1.41 -4.12 -3.97
C GLU A 81 -2.46 -5.23 -4.07
N GLU A 82 -3.62 -4.99 -3.47
CA GLU A 82 -4.80 -5.83 -3.50
C GLU A 82 -5.96 -5.07 -4.13
N TRP A 83 -6.60 -5.70 -5.11
CA TRP A 83 -7.79 -5.18 -5.76
C TRP A 83 -9.03 -5.78 -5.09
N PRO A 84 -10.13 -5.02 -4.98
CA PRO A 84 -11.35 -5.51 -4.38
C PRO A 84 -11.83 -6.77 -5.12
N THR A 85 -12.13 -7.80 -4.35
CA THR A 85 -12.73 -9.02 -4.91
C THR A 85 -14.20 -8.72 -5.15
N VAL A 86 -14.59 -8.49 -6.42
CA VAL A 86 -16.01 -8.34 -6.78
C VAL A 86 -16.70 -9.70 -6.59
N PRO A 87 -17.62 -9.87 -5.64
CA PRO A 87 -18.47 -11.06 -5.61
C PRO A 87 -19.51 -10.91 -6.73
N ASP A 88 -19.63 -11.93 -7.57
CA ASP A 88 -20.65 -12.10 -8.63
C ASP A 88 -20.46 -11.34 -9.96
N LEU A 89 -19.56 -11.88 -10.80
CA LEU A 89 -19.91 -12.14 -12.20
C LEU A 89 -20.14 -13.64 -12.38
N ILE A 90 -21.22 -14.18 -11.83
CA ILE A 90 -21.78 -15.43 -12.35
C ILE A 90 -22.38 -15.05 -13.71
N PRO A 91 -21.84 -15.51 -14.86
CA PRO A 91 -22.55 -15.32 -16.11
C PRO A 91 -23.90 -16.04 -15.98
N ARG A 92 -25.00 -15.27 -15.96
CA ARG A 92 -26.33 -15.82 -16.20
C ARG A 92 -26.33 -16.33 -17.64
N VAL A 93 -26.03 -17.61 -17.81
CA VAL A 93 -26.36 -18.30 -19.05
C VAL A 93 -27.88 -18.42 -19.06
N THR A 94 -28.54 -17.49 -19.75
CA THR A 94 -29.92 -17.68 -20.18
C THR A 94 -29.91 -18.78 -21.23
N ILE A 95 -30.29 -19.99 -20.84
CA ILE A 95 -30.59 -21.04 -21.83
C ILE A 95 -32.01 -20.74 -22.30
N GLU A 96 -32.16 -20.11 -23.45
CA GLU A 96 -33.42 -20.09 -24.16
C GLU A 96 -33.69 -21.53 -24.65
N VAL A 97 -34.68 -22.18 -24.04
CA VAL A 97 -35.17 -23.47 -24.52
C VAL A 97 -36.16 -23.17 -25.64
N GLU A 98 -35.75 -23.36 -26.90
CA GLU A 98 -36.69 -23.35 -28.02
C GLU A 98 -37.63 -24.56 -27.89
N PRO A 99 -38.95 -24.37 -27.98
CA PRO A 99 -39.90 -25.48 -28.00
C PRO A 99 -39.80 -26.22 -29.34
N ARG A 100 -39.72 -27.56 -29.28
CA ARG A 100 -40.02 -28.45 -30.40
C ARG A 100 -41.34 -29.17 -30.16
#